data_AF-A0A4Z0PZQ3-F1
#
_entry.id   AF-A0A4Z0PZQ3-F1
#
_cell.length_a   1.000
_cell.length_b   1.000
_cell.length_c   1.000
_cell.angle_alpha   90.00
_cell.angle_beta   90.00
_cell.angle_gamma   90.00
#
_symmetry.space_group_name_H-M   'P 1'
#
loop_
_entity.id
_entity.type
_entity.pdbx_description
1 polymer ?
#
loop_
_entity_poly.entity_id
_entity_poly.type
_entity_poly.pdbx_seq_one_letter_code
_entity_poly.pdbx_strand_id
1 'polypeptide(L)'
;MQTKEQLETFRNLCKANGLGKTDVWQHKQSGNWIIGRAGIEKIQGLNNIQIGIELAAAGVDFAVVKASAARTVERKKIKVESLGSANAKNSQVSYYAEMAEKRAKSRSILMLMGFYELGVYGEEESDEFKQSKNVGAPTLDDVEAAPTARPIQPAAAPVATPPASTTPTQPAAPAQKVVGHTMPQDDNMGEPVPVYGVTAEQRKRLLQQLESPLITETERTKSTARIDSLTEREATDAIVKMEGILAWRAASNELYEFAKMNEPELGQAETGRLLALCKDTSVTAEALLKEKELGLAYLADEATLPLPSLEDARQNLRGFADDNAAKLGSVEYDRLVKRSQAKTANAEELVQELVDAQARLQPIAA
;
A
#
# COMPACT_ATOMS: atom_id res chain seq x y z
N MET A 1 -3.21 8.30 24.46
CA MET A 1 -3.24 6.89 24.88
C MET A 1 -4.06 6.12 23.86
N GLN A 2 -3.54 4.99 23.36
CA GLN A 2 -4.29 4.10 22.46
C GLN A 2 -5.57 3.61 23.15
N THR A 3 -6.65 3.44 22.39
CA THR A 3 -7.86 2.79 22.90
C THR A 3 -7.59 1.32 23.19
N LYS A 4 -8.42 0.69 24.03
CA LYS A 4 -8.31 -0.75 24.31
C LYS A 4 -8.37 -1.59 23.02
N GLU A 5 -9.21 -1.18 22.08
CA GLU A 5 -9.39 -1.81 20.76
C GLU A 5 -8.14 -1.65 19.86
N GLN A 6 -7.50 -0.48 19.87
CA GLN A 6 -6.24 -0.26 19.16
C GLN A 6 -5.12 -1.14 19.72
N LEU A 7 -5.07 -1.30 21.05
CA LEU A 7 -4.08 -2.16 21.70
C LEU A 7 -4.32 -3.64 21.41
N GLU A 8 -5.57 -4.07 21.31
CA GLU A 8 -5.92 -5.44 20.92
C GLU A 8 -5.56 -5.72 19.46
N THR A 9 -5.91 -4.80 18.54
CA THR A 9 -5.51 -4.88 17.13
C THR A 9 -3.98 -4.94 17.00
N PHE A 10 -3.27 -4.09 17.75
CA PHE A 10 -1.81 -4.10 17.78
C PHE A 10 -1.24 -5.45 18.22
N ARG A 11 -1.78 -6.05 19.29
CA ARG A 11 -1.35 -7.38 19.77
C ARG A 11 -1.60 -8.46 18.73
N ASN A 12 -2.75 -8.41 18.07
CA ASN A 12 -3.09 -9.36 17.01
C ASN A 12 -2.11 -9.26 15.84
N LEU A 13 -1.74 -8.04 15.43
CA LEU A 13 -0.70 -7.82 14.43
C LEU A 13 0.67 -8.34 14.91
N CYS A 14 1.08 -8.08 16.14
CA CYS A 14 2.33 -8.60 16.68
C CYS A 14 2.38 -10.14 16.65
N LYS A 15 1.29 -10.80 17.08
CA LYS A 15 1.17 -12.27 17.03
C LYS A 15 1.21 -12.81 15.60
N ALA A 16 0.46 -12.20 14.68
CA ALA A 16 0.45 -12.60 13.27
C ALA A 16 1.82 -12.47 12.59
N ASN A 17 2.65 -11.54 13.05
CA ASN A 17 4.00 -11.29 12.53
C ASN A 17 5.13 -11.95 13.34
N GLY A 18 4.80 -12.79 14.33
CA GLY A 18 5.80 -13.48 15.15
C GLY A 18 6.72 -12.53 15.94
N LEU A 19 6.22 -11.36 16.33
CA LEU A 19 6.96 -10.38 17.11
C LEU A 19 6.96 -10.75 18.59
N GLY A 20 8.13 -10.78 19.21
CA GLY A 20 8.31 -11.09 20.63
C GLY A 20 8.79 -9.91 21.46
N LYS A 21 9.05 -10.17 22.74
CA LYS A 21 9.54 -9.18 23.74
C LYS A 21 10.80 -8.42 23.31
N THR A 22 11.65 -9.07 22.51
CA THR A 22 12.91 -8.46 22.02
C THR A 22 12.68 -7.52 20.85
N ASP A 23 11.57 -7.68 20.13
CA ASP A 23 11.28 -6.92 18.91
C ASP A 23 10.44 -5.66 19.20
N VAL A 24 9.75 -5.62 20.35
CA VAL A 24 8.75 -4.60 20.66
C VAL A 24 8.89 -4.09 22.10
N TRP A 25 9.00 -2.77 22.27
CA TRP A 25 9.07 -2.10 23.58
C TRP A 25 8.33 -0.76 23.55
N GLN A 26 7.98 -0.22 24.72
CA GLN A 26 7.48 1.16 24.81
C GLN A 26 8.62 2.17 24.91
N HIS A 27 8.43 3.32 24.26
CA HIS A 27 9.28 4.48 24.47
C HIS A 27 8.96 5.13 25.82
N LYS A 28 9.96 5.26 26.71
CA LYS A 28 9.74 5.73 28.09
C LYS A 28 9.13 7.13 28.17
N GLN A 29 9.52 8.03 27.28
CA GLN A 29 9.11 9.44 27.35
C GLN A 29 7.74 9.69 26.71
N SER A 30 7.43 9.04 25.57
CA SER A 30 6.16 9.25 24.87
C SER A 30 5.10 8.19 25.14
N GLY A 31 5.48 7.02 25.65
CA GLY A 31 4.59 5.88 25.85
C GLY A 31 4.16 5.18 24.55
N ASN A 32 4.77 5.53 23.41
CA ASN A 32 4.45 4.91 22.12
C ASN A 32 5.16 3.56 22.00
N TRP A 33 4.54 2.63 21.29
CA TRP A 33 5.18 1.35 20.97
C TRP A 33 6.19 1.51 19.85
N ILE A 34 7.34 0.88 20.04
CA ILE A 34 8.46 0.88 19.11
C ILE A 34 8.71 -0.55 18.66
N ILE A 35 8.88 -0.74 17.35
CA ILE A 35 9.31 -2.01 16.76
C ILE A 35 10.78 -1.86 16.33
N GLY A 36 11.63 -2.75 16.81
CA GLY A 36 13.05 -2.81 16.47
C GLY A 36 13.31 -3.25 15.03
N ARG A 37 14.53 -3.01 14.56
CA ARG A 37 14.94 -3.37 13.19
C ARG A 37 14.67 -4.85 12.86
N ALA A 38 15.03 -5.76 13.77
CA ALA A 38 14.80 -7.20 13.58
C ALA A 38 13.30 -7.55 13.47
N GLY A 39 12.44 -6.84 14.21
CA GLY A 39 10.99 -6.97 14.11
C GLY A 39 10.46 -6.52 12.74
N ILE A 40 10.94 -5.39 12.24
CA ILE A 40 10.59 -4.88 10.91
C ILE A 40 11.00 -5.87 9.80
N GLU A 41 12.19 -6.46 9.90
CA GLU A 41 12.66 -7.48 8.94
C GLU A 41 11.82 -8.76 8.98
N LYS A 42 11.39 -9.21 10.17
CA LYS A 42 10.45 -10.33 10.32
C LYS A 42 9.12 -10.03 9.63
N ILE A 43 8.55 -8.85 9.87
CA ILE A 43 7.31 -8.39 9.21
C ILE A 43 7.49 -8.42 7.69
N GLN A 44 8.61 -7.89 7.18
CA GLN A 44 8.91 -7.87 5.75
C GLN A 44 8.94 -9.28 5.16
N GLY A 45 9.68 -10.19 5.79
CA GLY A 45 9.87 -11.56 5.32
C GLY A 45 8.59 -12.38 5.35
N LEU A 46 7.86 -12.37 6.47
CA LEU A 46 6.62 -13.15 6.63
C LEU A 46 5.50 -12.72 5.67
N ASN A 47 5.44 -11.44 5.35
CA ASN A 47 4.39 -10.88 4.49
C ASN A 47 4.80 -10.76 3.01
N ASN A 48 5.97 -11.27 2.63
CA ASN A 48 6.52 -11.17 1.27
C ASN A 48 6.47 -9.73 0.71
N ILE A 49 6.87 -8.76 1.54
CA ILE A 49 6.82 -7.34 1.18
C ILE A 49 8.01 -7.01 0.26
N GLN A 50 7.70 -6.53 -0.94
CA GLN A 50 8.67 -6.00 -1.89
C GLN A 50 8.91 -4.51 -1.59
N ILE A 51 10.16 -4.11 -1.49
CA ILE A 51 10.56 -2.72 -1.25
C ILE A 51 11.35 -2.22 -2.46
N GLY A 52 10.86 -1.15 -3.09
CA GLY A 52 11.64 -0.33 -4.02
C GLY A 52 12.19 0.89 -3.30
N ILE A 53 13.45 1.24 -3.53
CA ILE A 53 14.13 2.37 -2.91
C ILE A 53 14.64 3.29 -4.01
N GLU A 54 14.38 4.58 -3.87
CA GLU A 54 14.75 5.62 -4.82
C GLU A 54 15.33 6.81 -4.07
N LEU A 55 16.49 7.31 -4.50
CA LEU A 55 17.09 8.51 -3.93
C LEU A 55 16.34 9.74 -4.46
N ALA A 56 15.56 10.39 -3.61
CA ALA A 56 14.75 11.55 -4.01
C ALA A 56 15.57 12.84 -4.04
N ALA A 57 16.46 13.03 -3.05
CA ALA A 57 17.39 14.16 -3.01
C ALA A 57 18.57 13.83 -2.07
N ALA A 58 19.77 14.31 -2.41
CA ALA A 58 20.93 14.23 -1.52
C ALA A 58 21.79 15.47 -1.66
N GLY A 59 22.34 15.93 -0.54
CA GLY A 59 23.33 16.98 -0.44
C GLY A 59 24.46 16.57 0.51
N VAL A 60 25.36 17.51 0.81
CA VAL A 60 26.51 17.25 1.69
C VAL A 60 26.07 16.99 3.14
N ASP A 61 24.97 17.61 3.57
CA ASP A 61 24.50 17.62 4.96
C ASP A 61 23.09 17.04 5.14
N PHE A 62 22.49 16.51 4.07
CA PHE A 62 21.18 15.86 4.12
C PHE A 62 20.99 14.80 3.04
N ALA A 63 20.06 13.88 3.30
CA ALA A 63 19.53 12.97 2.29
C ALA A 63 18.04 12.72 2.50
N VAL A 64 17.32 12.49 1.40
CA VAL A 64 15.91 12.12 1.35
C VAL A 64 15.77 10.94 0.40
N VAL A 65 15.20 9.86 0.92
CA VAL A 65 15.00 8.60 0.19
C VAL A 65 13.52 8.29 0.15
N LYS A 66 13.01 7.90 -1.01
CA LYS A 66 11.66 7.40 -1.21
C LYS A 66 11.69 5.87 -1.17
N ALA A 67 10.84 5.28 -0.34
CA ALA A 67 10.62 3.84 -0.29
C ALA A 67 9.19 3.51 -0.71
N SER A 68 9.05 2.57 -1.64
CA SER A 68 7.79 2.01 -2.11
C SER A 68 7.67 0.58 -1.62
N ALA A 69 6.78 0.34 -0.65
CA ALA A 69 6.48 -1.00 -0.15
C ALA A 69 5.24 -1.55 -0.84
N ALA A 70 5.32 -2.77 -1.36
CA ALA A 70 4.20 -3.46 -1.97
C ALA A 70 4.08 -4.90 -1.46
N ARG A 71 2.85 -5.34 -1.20
CA ARG A 71 2.54 -6.74 -0.94
C ARG A 71 1.28 -7.16 -1.66
N THR A 72 1.16 -8.45 -1.94
CA THR A 72 -0.03 -9.03 -2.53
C THR A 72 -0.79 -9.79 -1.46
N VAL A 73 -1.98 -9.31 -1.10
CA VAL A 73 -2.89 -9.98 -0.17
C VAL A 73 -4.12 -10.38 -0.96
N GLU A 74 -4.47 -11.68 -0.98
CA GLU A 74 -5.68 -12.18 -1.64
C GLU A 74 -5.84 -11.71 -3.10
N ARG A 75 -4.73 -11.62 -3.84
CA ARG A 75 -4.62 -11.14 -5.23
C ARG A 75 -4.80 -9.63 -5.43
N LYS A 76 -4.97 -8.85 -4.37
CA LYS A 76 -4.89 -7.39 -4.40
C LYS A 76 -3.48 -6.94 -4.05
N LYS A 77 -2.85 -6.17 -4.95
CA LYS A 77 -1.57 -5.53 -4.67
C LYS A 77 -1.84 -4.25 -3.86
N ILE A 78 -1.36 -4.23 -2.62
CA ILE A 78 -1.39 -3.05 -1.77
C ILE A 78 -0.01 -2.42 -1.87
N LYS A 79 0.04 -1.14 -2.25
CA LYS A 79 1.27 -0.36 -2.35
C LYS A 79 1.16 0.86 -1.44
N VAL A 80 2.23 1.14 -0.72
CA VAL A 80 2.39 2.35 0.09
C VAL A 80 3.74 2.96 -0.24
N GLU A 81 3.79 4.29 -0.31
CA GLU A 81 5.01 5.04 -0.50
C GLU A 81 5.30 5.89 0.74
N SER A 82 6.57 6.03 1.07
CA SER A 82 6.99 6.86 2.19
C SER A 82 8.36 7.48 1.93
N LEU A 83 8.61 8.63 2.56
CA LEU A 83 9.90 9.30 2.52
C LEU A 83 10.63 9.07 3.85
N GLY A 84 11.93 8.87 3.80
CA GLY A 84 12.84 8.95 4.94
C GLY A 84 13.81 10.08 4.71
N SER A 85 14.11 10.84 5.76
CA SER A 85 15.08 11.94 5.68
C SER A 85 16.08 11.86 6.82
N ALA A 86 17.31 12.27 6.52
CA ALA A 86 18.38 12.39 7.49
C ALA A 86 19.18 13.67 7.24
N ASN A 87 19.55 14.35 8.32
CA ASN A 87 20.43 15.51 8.33
C ASN A 87 21.10 15.64 9.70
N ALA A 88 22.00 16.60 9.86
CA ALA A 88 22.74 16.84 11.10
C ALA A 88 21.85 17.10 12.34
N LYS A 89 20.60 17.55 12.15
CA LYS A 89 19.67 17.85 13.26
C LYS A 89 18.93 16.62 13.76
N ASN A 90 18.74 15.61 12.91
CA ASN A 90 17.89 14.46 13.22
C ASN A 90 18.64 13.12 13.20
N SER A 91 19.93 13.11 12.88
CA SER A 91 20.77 11.93 12.89
C SER A 91 22.11 12.24 13.54
N GLN A 92 22.51 11.41 14.51
CA GLN A 92 23.82 11.55 15.16
C GLN A 92 24.99 11.07 14.29
N VAL A 93 24.70 10.43 13.16
CA VAL A 93 25.68 9.81 12.28
C VAL A 93 25.65 10.46 10.90
N SER A 94 26.83 10.67 10.32
CA SER A 94 27.01 11.45 9.08
C SER A 94 26.64 10.70 7.79
N TYR A 95 26.36 9.40 7.86
CA TYR A 95 25.89 8.60 6.73
C TYR A 95 24.39 8.83 6.46
N TYR A 96 24.06 10.05 5.99
CA TYR A 96 22.68 10.50 5.88
C TYR A 96 21.86 9.70 4.87
N ALA A 97 22.43 9.29 3.74
CA ALA A 97 21.71 8.52 2.72
C ALA A 97 21.23 7.17 3.27
N GLU A 98 22.10 6.45 3.96
CA GLU A 98 21.82 5.14 4.55
C GLU A 98 20.85 5.25 5.73
N MET A 99 20.88 6.35 6.49
CA MET A 99 19.90 6.63 7.53
C MET A 99 18.52 6.96 6.95
N ALA A 100 18.49 7.81 5.92
CA ALA A 100 17.26 8.14 5.20
C ALA A 100 16.63 6.88 4.60
N GLU A 101 17.44 5.99 4.02
CA GLU A 101 17.01 4.71 3.49
C GLU A 101 16.36 3.83 4.56
N LYS A 102 17.05 3.61 5.68
CA LYS A 102 16.55 2.77 6.78
C LYS A 102 15.23 3.30 7.34
N ARG A 103 15.11 4.63 7.49
CA ARG A 103 13.87 5.30 7.91
C ARG A 103 12.74 5.10 6.91
N ALA A 104 13.01 5.33 5.63
CA ALA A 104 12.02 5.17 4.55
C ALA A 104 11.50 3.73 4.50
N LYS A 105 12.42 2.75 4.55
CA LYS A 105 12.11 1.32 4.58
C LYS A 105 11.25 0.96 5.78
N SER A 106 11.68 1.32 6.99
CA SER A 106 10.94 1.07 8.23
C SER A 106 9.52 1.63 8.16
N ARG A 107 9.38 2.90 7.78
CA ARG A 107 8.11 3.61 7.72
C ARG A 107 7.16 2.98 6.70
N SER A 108 7.64 2.70 5.49
CA SER A 108 6.82 2.10 4.43
C SER A 108 6.28 0.70 4.80
N ILE A 109 7.08 -0.15 5.45
CA ILE A 109 6.65 -1.48 5.93
C ILE A 109 5.57 -1.36 7.00
N LEU A 110 5.79 -0.52 8.00
CA LEU A 110 4.85 -0.34 9.10
C LEU A 110 3.55 0.32 8.65
N MET A 111 3.59 1.28 7.71
CA MET A 111 2.39 1.86 7.10
C MET A 111 1.61 0.80 6.31
N LEU A 112 2.30 -0.01 5.49
CA LEU A 112 1.66 -1.07 4.69
C LEU A 112 0.95 -2.14 5.54
N MET A 113 1.42 -2.33 6.77
CA MET A 113 0.87 -3.29 7.73
C MET A 113 -0.14 -2.68 8.71
N GLY A 114 -0.40 -1.36 8.64
CA GLY A 114 -1.35 -0.67 9.50
C GLY A 114 -0.82 -0.31 10.90
N PHE A 115 0.48 -0.52 11.18
CA PHE A 115 1.07 -0.19 12.50
C PHE A 115 1.07 1.32 12.79
N TYR A 116 1.23 2.17 11.77
CA TYR A 116 1.22 3.63 11.96
C TYR A 116 -0.15 4.16 12.41
N GLU A 117 -1.25 3.56 11.94
CA GLU A 117 -2.61 3.94 12.36
C GLU A 117 -2.85 3.67 13.85
N LEU A 118 -2.08 2.73 14.41
CA LEU A 118 -2.10 2.40 15.82
C LEU A 118 -1.11 3.27 16.63
N GLY A 119 -0.33 4.16 16.01
CA GLY A 119 0.67 4.98 16.71
C GLY A 119 1.94 4.20 17.09
N VAL A 120 2.29 3.18 16.30
CA VAL A 120 3.51 2.38 16.48
C VAL A 120 4.58 2.88 15.53
N TYR A 121 5.81 3.05 16.03
CA TYR A 121 6.94 3.58 15.26
C TYR A 121 8.08 2.57 15.14
N GLY A 122 8.93 2.75 14.14
CA GLY A 122 10.15 1.97 13.99
C GLY A 122 11.31 2.56 14.78
N GLU A 123 12.21 1.72 15.25
CA GLU A 123 13.44 2.14 15.96
C GLU A 123 14.29 3.14 15.16
N GLU A 124 14.33 3.03 13.83
CA GLU A 124 15.16 3.88 12.96
C GLU A 124 14.66 5.33 12.86
N GLU A 125 13.43 5.61 13.31
CA GLU A 125 12.82 6.94 13.25
C GLU A 125 13.53 7.97 14.14
N SER A 126 14.03 7.55 15.30
CA SER A 126 14.73 8.42 16.24
C SER A 126 15.78 7.63 17.01
N ASP A 127 16.93 8.27 17.23
CA ASP A 127 17.96 7.72 18.12
C ASP A 127 17.47 7.51 19.56
N GLU A 128 16.39 8.18 19.97
CA GLU A 128 15.73 8.01 21.28
C GLU A 128 14.90 6.71 21.36
N PHE A 129 14.50 6.16 20.22
CA PHE A 129 13.67 4.96 20.16
C PHE A 129 14.48 3.68 20.36
N LYS A 130 15.81 3.73 20.26
CA LYS A 130 16.70 2.58 20.47
C LYS A 130 16.42 1.87 21.79
N GLN A 131 16.41 0.54 21.76
CA GLN A 131 16.09 -0.30 22.92
C GLN A 131 17.07 -0.06 24.09
N SER A 132 18.35 0.18 23.79
CA SER A 132 19.39 0.48 24.78
C SER A 132 19.11 1.73 25.62
N LYS A 133 18.33 2.69 25.09
CA LYS A 133 17.89 3.89 25.83
C LYS A 133 16.59 3.65 26.61
N ASN A 134 15.85 2.58 26.30
CA ASN A 134 14.55 2.26 26.85
C ASN A 134 14.55 0.97 27.71
N VAL A 135 15.70 0.58 28.26
CA VAL A 135 15.82 -0.62 29.12
C VAL A 135 14.85 -0.56 30.31
N GLY A 136 14.04 -1.61 30.49
CA GLY A 136 13.03 -1.68 31.55
C GLY A 136 11.70 -0.98 31.22
N ALA A 137 11.51 -0.50 30.00
CA ALA A 137 10.19 -0.10 29.53
C ALA A 137 9.27 -1.33 29.36
N PRO A 138 7.94 -1.16 29.49
CA PRO A 138 7.00 -2.25 29.29
C PRO A 138 7.17 -2.91 27.92
N THR A 139 7.25 -4.24 27.92
CA THR A 139 7.21 -5.06 26.71
C THR A 139 5.78 -5.54 26.44
N LEU A 140 5.56 -6.11 25.26
CA LEU A 140 4.22 -6.54 24.81
C LEU A 140 3.50 -7.43 25.83
N ASP A 141 4.26 -8.29 26.51
CA ASP A 141 3.74 -9.31 27.42
C ASP A 141 3.53 -8.78 28.85
N ASP A 142 4.21 -7.69 29.23
CA ASP A 142 4.04 -7.07 30.56
C ASP A 142 2.65 -6.41 30.69
N VAL A 143 2.02 -6.07 29.56
CA VAL A 143 0.67 -5.47 29.49
C VAL A 143 -0.43 -6.54 29.44
N GLU A 144 -0.09 -7.82 29.31
CA GLU A 144 -1.02 -8.97 29.41
C GLU A 144 -1.34 -9.31 30.89
N ALA A 145 -0.45 -8.95 31.81
CA ALA A 145 -0.53 -9.31 33.23
C ALA A 145 -1.08 -8.20 34.16
N ALA A 146 -2.07 -7.42 33.72
CA ALA A 146 -2.77 -6.50 34.63
C ALA A 146 -3.98 -7.19 35.29
N PRO A 147 -3.95 -7.52 36.59
CA PRO A 147 -5.09 -8.06 37.30
C PRO A 147 -6.16 -6.97 37.52
N THR A 148 -7.40 -7.43 37.60
CA THR A 148 -8.58 -6.68 38.06
C THR A 148 -8.29 -5.76 39.24
N ALA A 149 -8.75 -4.52 39.11
CA ALA A 149 -8.93 -3.48 40.11
C ALA A 149 -8.41 -3.77 41.53
N ARG A 150 -7.42 -2.98 41.97
CA ARG A 150 -7.27 -2.68 43.41
C ARG A 150 -7.86 -1.29 43.69
N PRO A 151 -8.59 -1.11 44.79
CA PRO A 151 -9.16 0.19 45.17
C PRO A 151 -8.05 1.21 45.41
N ILE A 152 -8.35 2.46 45.07
CA ILE A 152 -7.53 3.64 45.35
C ILE A 152 -7.29 3.73 46.86
N GLN A 153 -6.03 3.80 47.28
CA GLN A 153 -5.64 4.37 48.57
C GLN A 153 -4.67 5.54 48.34
N PRO A 154 -4.75 6.66 49.10
CA PRO A 154 -3.97 7.87 48.87
C PRO A 154 -2.54 7.79 49.42
N ALA A 155 -1.72 8.75 49.01
CA ALA A 155 -0.25 8.82 49.08
C ALA A 155 0.42 8.85 50.49
N ALA A 156 1.72 8.50 50.46
CA ALA A 156 2.81 8.34 51.46
C ALA A 156 2.88 9.34 52.65
N ALA A 157 3.54 9.05 53.80
CA ALA A 157 4.98 8.72 54.02
C ALA A 157 5.26 8.24 55.50
N PRO A 158 6.52 8.13 56.03
CA PRO A 158 7.55 7.11 55.78
C PRO A 158 8.22 6.47 57.06
N VAL A 159 9.11 5.47 56.85
CA VAL A 159 10.22 4.94 57.71
C VAL A 159 9.91 4.03 58.92
N ALA A 160 10.40 2.77 58.88
CA ALA A 160 11.38 2.16 59.82
C ALA A 160 11.49 0.61 59.67
N THR A 161 12.70 0.09 59.92
CA THR A 161 13.23 -1.29 59.73
C THR A 161 12.93 -2.29 60.90
N PRO A 162 13.33 -3.60 60.83
CA PRO A 162 12.65 -4.82 61.33
C PRO A 162 13.10 -5.22 62.78
N PRO A 163 12.93 -6.44 63.37
CA PRO A 163 12.57 -7.79 62.85
C PRO A 163 11.70 -8.71 63.75
N ALA A 164 11.43 -9.94 63.28
CA ALA A 164 11.63 -11.22 63.99
C ALA A 164 10.56 -12.30 63.70
N SER A 165 11.09 -13.51 63.54
CA SER A 165 10.46 -14.83 63.41
C SER A 165 9.62 -15.28 64.60
N THR A 166 8.59 -16.10 64.37
CA THR A 166 8.36 -17.41 65.05
C THR A 166 7.13 -18.15 64.48
N THR A 167 7.33 -19.41 64.10
CA THR A 167 6.35 -20.54 64.13
C THR A 167 6.02 -20.82 65.62
N PRO A 168 4.86 -21.39 66.08
CA PRO A 168 4.30 -22.64 65.57
C PRO A 168 2.77 -22.92 65.76
N THR A 169 2.39 -24.13 65.34
CA THR A 169 1.35 -25.04 65.91
C THR A 169 -0.10 -24.99 65.40
N GLN A 170 -0.47 -26.10 64.75
CA GLN A 170 -1.78 -26.80 64.77
C GLN A 170 -2.36 -26.91 66.22
N PRO A 171 -3.67 -27.14 66.45
CA PRO A 171 -4.42 -28.27 65.86
C PRO A 171 -5.95 -28.14 65.69
N ALA A 172 -6.51 -29.23 65.16
CA ALA A 172 -7.82 -29.83 65.47
C ALA A 172 -9.07 -29.38 64.70
N ALA A 173 -9.63 -30.38 64.01
CA ALA A 173 -11.02 -30.49 63.56
C ALA A 173 -12.02 -30.46 64.73
N PRO A 174 -13.33 -30.29 64.44
CA PRO A 174 -14.15 -31.50 64.34
C PRO A 174 -15.18 -31.48 63.21
N ALA A 175 -15.59 -32.69 62.84
CA ALA A 175 -16.66 -33.03 61.91
C ALA A 175 -18.06 -32.65 62.42
N GLN A 176 -19.03 -32.46 61.53
CA GLN A 176 -20.30 -33.23 61.50
C GLN A 176 -21.25 -32.88 60.33
N LYS A 177 -21.76 -33.98 59.73
CA LYS A 177 -23.13 -34.27 59.23
C LYS A 177 -23.78 -33.48 58.08
N VAL A 178 -23.80 -34.14 56.92
CA VAL A 178 -24.98 -34.67 56.17
C VAL A 178 -26.33 -34.00 56.40
N VAL A 179 -26.87 -33.36 55.35
CA VAL A 179 -28.27 -33.48 54.88
C VAL A 179 -28.28 -33.29 53.36
N GLY A 180 -28.89 -34.22 52.62
CA GLY A 180 -29.00 -34.18 51.16
C GLY A 180 -30.14 -33.28 50.66
N HIS A 181 -30.06 -32.85 49.40
CA HIS A 181 -31.21 -32.54 48.56
C HIS A 181 -30.85 -32.68 47.07
N THR A 182 -31.87 -33.07 46.32
CA THR A 182 -31.95 -33.65 44.98
C THR A 182 -31.68 -32.70 43.81
N MET A 183 -31.32 -33.30 42.66
CA MET A 183 -31.22 -32.68 41.33
C MET A 183 -32.54 -32.08 40.83
N PRO A 184 -32.44 -31.22 39.80
CA PRO A 184 -33.10 -31.51 38.54
C PRO A 184 -32.11 -31.51 37.35
N GLN A 185 -32.27 -32.50 36.48
CA GLN A 185 -31.66 -32.56 35.14
C GLN A 185 -32.54 -31.74 34.18
N ASP A 186 -31.95 -30.74 33.53
CA ASP A 186 -32.56 -30.08 32.37
C ASP A 186 -32.13 -30.81 31.09
N ASP A 187 -33.07 -31.59 30.55
CA ASP A 187 -33.04 -32.09 29.18
C ASP A 187 -33.54 -30.98 28.24
N ASN A 188 -32.61 -30.23 27.64
CA ASN A 188 -32.92 -29.38 26.50
C ASN A 188 -32.27 -29.96 25.24
N MET A 189 -33.03 -30.81 24.56
CA MET A 189 -32.74 -31.34 23.22
C MET A 189 -32.95 -30.22 22.20
N GLY A 190 -31.86 -29.58 21.77
CA GLY A 190 -31.88 -28.61 20.67
C GLY A 190 -32.37 -29.26 19.37
N GLU A 191 -33.41 -28.67 18.78
CA GLU A 191 -33.90 -29.00 17.44
C GLU A 191 -32.82 -28.79 16.36
N PRO A 192 -32.82 -29.56 15.26
CA PRO A 192 -31.87 -29.38 14.18
C PRO A 192 -32.13 -28.06 13.44
N VAL A 193 -31.14 -27.17 13.43
CA VAL A 193 -31.15 -25.94 12.64
C VAL A 193 -31.29 -26.31 11.15
N PRO A 194 -32.25 -25.73 10.39
CA PRO A 194 -32.40 -26.02 8.98
C PRO A 194 -31.19 -25.47 8.20
N VAL A 195 -30.52 -26.34 7.45
CA VAL A 195 -29.42 -25.97 6.56
C VAL A 195 -30.01 -25.30 5.32
N TYR A 196 -29.96 -23.97 5.27
CA TYR A 196 -30.33 -23.19 4.09
C TYR A 196 -29.27 -23.36 2.98
N GLY A 197 -29.56 -24.19 1.99
CA GLY A 197 -28.80 -24.30 0.74
C GLY A 197 -29.10 -23.16 -0.24
N VAL A 198 -28.30 -23.05 -1.31
CA VAL A 198 -28.48 -22.03 -2.37
C VAL A 198 -29.93 -21.96 -2.86
N THR A 199 -30.49 -20.76 -2.94
CA THR A 199 -31.86 -20.58 -3.45
C THR A 199 -31.94 -20.88 -4.96
N ALA A 200 -33.12 -21.29 -5.44
CA ALA A 200 -33.33 -21.57 -6.86
C ALA A 200 -32.99 -20.35 -7.76
N GLU A 201 -33.21 -19.14 -7.24
CA GLU A 201 -32.93 -17.89 -7.95
C GLU A 201 -31.44 -17.57 -8.00
N GLN A 202 -30.71 -17.76 -6.89
CA GLN A 202 -29.24 -17.64 -6.87
C GLN A 202 -28.58 -18.66 -7.81
N ARG A 203 -29.06 -19.91 -7.79
CA ARG A 203 -28.57 -20.97 -8.67
C ARG A 203 -28.77 -20.61 -10.15
N LYS A 204 -29.96 -20.11 -10.50
CA LYS A 204 -30.26 -19.66 -11.86
C LYS A 204 -29.32 -18.52 -12.29
N ARG A 205 -29.08 -17.54 -11.42
CA ARG A 205 -28.21 -16.39 -11.71
C ARG A 205 -26.74 -16.79 -11.89
N LEU A 206 -26.22 -17.69 -11.05
CA LEU A 206 -24.88 -18.25 -11.18
C LEU A 206 -24.71 -19.00 -12.52
N LEU A 207 -25.68 -19.85 -12.88
CA LEU A 207 -25.64 -20.57 -14.16
C LEU A 207 -25.67 -19.62 -15.37
N GLN A 208 -26.54 -18.59 -15.33
CA GLN A 208 -26.62 -17.58 -16.37
C GLN A 208 -25.29 -16.83 -16.55
N GLN A 209 -24.58 -16.52 -15.46
CA GLN A 209 -23.26 -15.87 -15.54
C GLN A 209 -22.21 -16.79 -16.17
N LEU A 210 -22.26 -18.09 -15.88
CA LEU A 210 -21.34 -19.10 -16.42
C LEU A 210 -21.54 -19.38 -17.93
N GLU A 211 -22.70 -19.02 -18.48
CA GLU A 211 -22.98 -19.08 -19.92
C GLU A 211 -22.32 -17.93 -20.71
N SER A 212 -21.76 -16.93 -20.02
CA SER A 212 -21.06 -15.81 -20.67
C SER A 212 -19.90 -16.29 -21.57
N PRO A 213 -19.73 -15.72 -22.78
CA PRO A 213 -18.61 -16.04 -23.67
C PRO A 213 -17.25 -15.60 -23.12
N LEU A 214 -17.25 -14.75 -22.08
CA LEU A 214 -16.03 -14.30 -21.40
C LEU A 214 -15.52 -15.32 -20.37
N ILE A 215 -16.23 -16.43 -20.14
CA ILE A 215 -15.83 -17.50 -19.23
C ILE A 215 -15.35 -18.72 -20.03
N THR A 216 -14.21 -19.27 -19.61
CA THR A 216 -13.63 -20.45 -20.27
C THR A 216 -14.39 -21.72 -19.91
N GLU A 217 -14.39 -22.72 -20.79
CA GLU A 217 -15.06 -24.01 -20.56
C GLU A 217 -14.58 -24.69 -19.25
N THR A 218 -13.28 -24.60 -18.96
CA THR A 218 -12.68 -25.12 -17.72
C THR A 218 -13.18 -24.42 -16.46
N GLU A 219 -13.34 -23.09 -16.50
CA GLU A 219 -13.90 -22.30 -15.39
C GLU A 219 -15.38 -22.60 -15.19
N ARG A 220 -16.12 -22.76 -16.29
CA ARG A 220 -17.53 -23.18 -16.28
C ARG A 220 -17.69 -24.53 -15.59
N THR A 221 -16.98 -25.57 -16.03
CA THR A 221 -17.08 -26.91 -15.43
C THR A 221 -16.76 -26.91 -13.94
N LYS A 222 -15.69 -26.23 -13.53
CA LYS A 222 -15.28 -26.14 -12.12
C LYS A 222 -16.27 -25.37 -11.26
N SER A 223 -16.86 -24.31 -11.79
CA SER A 223 -17.81 -23.47 -11.06
C SER A 223 -19.17 -24.17 -10.95
N THR A 224 -19.67 -24.78 -12.02
CA THR A 224 -20.92 -25.57 -12.01
C THR A 224 -20.88 -26.70 -10.99
N ALA A 225 -19.77 -27.44 -10.91
CA ALA A 225 -19.60 -28.52 -9.93
C ALA A 225 -19.59 -28.04 -8.46
N ARG A 226 -19.30 -26.75 -8.23
CA ARG A 226 -19.21 -26.16 -6.89
C ARG A 226 -20.52 -25.50 -6.44
N ILE A 227 -21.41 -25.12 -7.35
CA ILE A 227 -22.66 -24.39 -7.03
C ILE A 227 -23.51 -25.14 -6.01
N ASP A 228 -23.70 -26.45 -6.19
CA ASP A 228 -24.59 -27.24 -5.33
C ASP A 228 -24.00 -27.47 -3.91
N SER A 229 -22.73 -27.08 -3.68
CA SER A 229 -22.04 -27.18 -2.38
C SER A 229 -21.99 -25.86 -1.60
N LEU A 230 -22.51 -24.76 -2.15
CA LEU A 230 -22.45 -23.44 -1.52
C LEU A 230 -23.59 -23.24 -0.52
N THR A 231 -23.31 -22.46 0.53
CA THR A 231 -24.35 -21.85 1.35
C THR A 231 -24.99 -20.67 0.64
N GLU A 232 -26.16 -20.22 1.11
CA GLU A 232 -26.86 -19.05 0.55
C GLU A 232 -26.00 -17.76 0.55
N ARG A 233 -25.24 -17.55 1.63
CA ARG A 233 -24.33 -16.40 1.75
C ARG A 233 -23.17 -16.50 0.76
N GLU A 234 -22.54 -17.67 0.66
CA GLU A 234 -21.44 -17.89 -0.28
C GLU A 234 -21.90 -17.81 -1.74
N ALA A 235 -23.13 -18.24 -2.04
CA ALA A 235 -23.73 -18.08 -3.35
C ALA A 235 -23.94 -16.60 -3.71
N THR A 236 -24.37 -15.77 -2.76
CA THR A 236 -24.50 -14.32 -2.94
C THR A 236 -23.14 -13.67 -3.20
N ASP A 237 -22.13 -14.00 -2.40
CA ASP A 237 -20.76 -13.49 -2.57
C ASP A 237 -20.16 -13.95 -3.92
N ALA A 238 -20.45 -15.19 -4.34
CA ALA A 238 -20.02 -15.73 -5.62
C ALA A 238 -20.66 -15.01 -6.82
N ILE A 239 -21.95 -14.65 -6.73
CA ILE A 239 -22.66 -13.87 -7.76
C ILE A 239 -21.98 -12.52 -7.93
N VAL A 240 -21.80 -11.75 -6.84
CA VAL A 240 -21.19 -10.41 -6.89
C VAL A 240 -19.77 -10.47 -7.44
N LYS A 241 -19.00 -11.49 -7.02
CA LYS A 241 -17.64 -11.70 -7.51
C LYS A 241 -17.59 -12.01 -9.00
N MET A 242 -18.49 -12.86 -9.51
CA MET A 242 -18.54 -13.17 -10.93
C MET A 242 -18.99 -11.96 -11.77
N GLU A 243 -19.91 -11.14 -11.27
CA GLU A 243 -20.30 -9.88 -11.94
C GLU A 243 -19.09 -8.95 -12.10
N GLY A 244 -18.29 -8.78 -11.05
CA GLY A 244 -17.06 -7.96 -11.11
C GLY A 244 -16.03 -8.50 -12.10
N ILE A 245 -15.82 -9.83 -12.15
CA ILE A 245 -14.89 -10.45 -13.09
C ILE A 245 -15.38 -10.28 -14.54
N LEU A 246 -16.66 -10.49 -14.80
CA LEU A 246 -17.25 -10.35 -16.12
C LEU A 246 -17.20 -8.91 -16.61
N ALA A 247 -17.53 -7.94 -15.75
CA ALA A 247 -17.44 -6.52 -16.06
C ALA A 247 -15.99 -6.11 -16.40
N TRP A 248 -15.02 -6.59 -15.62
CA TRP A 248 -13.60 -6.32 -15.89
C TRP A 248 -13.15 -6.93 -17.22
N ARG A 249 -13.50 -8.20 -17.50
CA ARG A 249 -13.14 -8.86 -18.77
C ARG A 249 -13.75 -8.15 -19.97
N ALA A 250 -15.00 -7.68 -19.86
CA ALA A 250 -15.66 -6.91 -20.90
C ALA A 250 -14.94 -5.57 -21.16
N ALA A 251 -14.70 -4.77 -20.10
CA ALA A 251 -14.01 -3.49 -20.20
C ALA A 251 -12.56 -3.64 -20.73
N SER A 252 -11.85 -4.69 -20.29
CA SER A 252 -10.51 -4.99 -20.77
C SER A 252 -10.50 -5.36 -22.25
N ASN A 253 -11.47 -6.15 -22.73
CA ASN A 253 -11.56 -6.47 -24.15
C ASN A 253 -11.88 -5.22 -24.98
N GLU A 254 -12.78 -4.36 -24.50
CA GLU A 254 -13.09 -3.10 -25.18
C GLU A 254 -11.88 -2.18 -25.31
N LEU A 255 -11.10 -2.01 -24.23
CA LEU A 255 -9.89 -1.19 -24.25
C LEU A 255 -8.82 -1.81 -25.15
N TYR A 256 -8.70 -3.13 -25.16
CA TYR A 256 -7.76 -3.86 -26.00
C TYR A 256 -8.05 -3.65 -27.50
N GLU A 257 -9.31 -3.84 -27.91
CA GLU A 257 -9.73 -3.63 -29.29
C GLU A 257 -9.56 -2.16 -29.69
N PHE A 258 -9.92 -1.22 -28.80
CA PHE A 258 -9.69 0.21 -29.03
C PHE A 258 -8.22 0.53 -29.28
N ALA A 259 -7.32 0.09 -28.39
CA ALA A 259 -5.90 0.39 -28.48
C ALA A 259 -5.26 -0.20 -29.75
N LYS A 260 -5.73 -1.38 -30.20
CA LYS A 260 -5.27 -2.00 -31.44
C LYS A 260 -5.80 -1.33 -32.69
N MET A 261 -7.08 -0.96 -32.71
CA MET A 261 -7.70 -0.36 -33.88
C MET A 261 -7.17 1.06 -34.17
N ASN A 262 -6.68 1.76 -33.14
CA ASN A 262 -6.18 3.14 -33.24
C ASN A 262 -4.66 3.23 -32.98
N GLU A 263 -3.91 2.14 -33.17
CA GLU A 263 -2.44 2.13 -32.97
C GLU A 263 -1.69 3.15 -33.85
N PRO A 264 -2.05 3.36 -35.14
CA PRO A 264 -1.39 4.37 -35.97
C PRO A 264 -1.52 5.80 -35.43
N GLU A 265 -2.68 6.14 -34.87
CA GLU A 265 -3.01 7.47 -34.38
C GLU A 265 -2.54 7.68 -32.93
N LEU A 266 -2.64 6.68 -32.06
CA LEU A 266 -2.17 6.75 -30.67
C LEU A 266 -0.62 6.68 -30.58
N GLY A 267 0.01 6.03 -31.55
CA GLY A 267 1.43 5.72 -31.53
C GLY A 267 1.80 4.56 -30.59
N GLN A 268 2.97 3.97 -30.83
CA GLN A 268 3.41 2.73 -30.16
C GLN A 268 3.50 2.84 -28.64
N ALA A 269 3.90 4.00 -28.11
CA ALA A 269 4.07 4.22 -26.68
C ALA A 269 2.73 4.17 -25.94
N GLU A 270 1.73 4.87 -26.46
CA GLU A 270 0.41 4.95 -25.83
C GLU A 270 -0.40 3.67 -26.04
N THR A 271 -0.33 3.06 -27.22
CA THR A 271 -0.86 1.71 -27.45
C THR A 271 -0.24 0.70 -26.49
N GLY A 272 1.08 0.75 -26.28
CA GLY A 272 1.77 -0.10 -25.30
C GLY A 272 1.25 0.07 -23.88
N ARG A 273 0.99 1.33 -23.44
CA ARG A 273 0.41 1.65 -22.13
C ARG A 273 -0.99 1.07 -21.96
N LEU A 274 -1.88 1.30 -22.93
CA LEU A 274 -3.27 0.82 -22.87
C LEU A 274 -3.35 -0.72 -22.90
N LEU A 275 -2.52 -1.38 -23.70
CA LEU A 275 -2.44 -2.84 -23.73
C LEU A 275 -1.86 -3.44 -22.44
N ALA A 276 -0.96 -2.73 -21.76
CA ALA A 276 -0.46 -3.15 -20.45
C ALA A 276 -1.58 -3.09 -19.38
N LEU A 277 -2.43 -2.06 -19.41
CA LEU A 277 -3.58 -1.93 -18.52
C LEU A 277 -4.59 -3.08 -18.68
N CYS A 278 -4.82 -3.55 -19.92
CA CYS A 278 -5.68 -4.71 -20.19
C CYS A 278 -5.19 -6.02 -19.53
N LYS A 279 -3.92 -6.08 -19.12
CA LYS A 279 -3.34 -7.24 -18.42
C LYS A 279 -3.33 -7.07 -16.90
N ASP A 280 -3.60 -5.87 -16.42
CA ASP A 280 -3.56 -5.54 -15.00
C ASP A 280 -4.93 -5.80 -14.35
N THR A 281 -5.07 -6.98 -13.74
CA THR A 281 -6.27 -7.37 -13.00
C THR A 281 -6.51 -6.56 -11.73
N SER A 282 -5.59 -5.66 -11.35
CA SER A 282 -5.77 -4.75 -10.21
C SER A 282 -6.52 -3.47 -10.57
N VAL A 283 -6.67 -3.17 -11.86
CA VAL A 283 -7.43 -2.03 -12.38
C VAL A 283 -8.92 -2.38 -12.39
N THR A 284 -9.80 -1.45 -12.00
CA THR A 284 -11.25 -1.71 -12.03
C THR A 284 -11.81 -1.60 -13.45
N ALA A 285 -12.99 -2.17 -13.68
CA ALA A 285 -13.67 -2.06 -14.97
C ALA A 285 -13.95 -0.59 -15.33
N GLU A 286 -14.36 0.25 -14.37
CA GLU A 286 -14.61 1.67 -14.62
C GLU A 286 -13.33 2.43 -15.00
N ALA A 287 -12.20 2.08 -14.38
CA ALA A 287 -10.92 2.71 -14.70
C ALA A 287 -10.46 2.36 -16.13
N LEU A 288 -10.64 1.11 -16.56
CA LEU A 288 -10.33 0.71 -17.95
C LEU A 288 -11.20 1.45 -18.97
N LEU A 289 -12.50 1.61 -18.69
CA LEU A 289 -13.41 2.39 -19.54
C LEU A 289 -13.03 3.87 -19.57
N LYS A 290 -12.61 4.43 -18.43
CA LYS A 290 -12.15 5.82 -18.36
C LYS A 290 -10.88 6.05 -19.17
N GLU A 291 -9.94 5.11 -19.17
CA GLU A 291 -8.74 5.19 -20.02
C GLU A 291 -9.10 5.12 -21.51
N LYS A 292 -10.10 4.32 -21.88
CA LYS A 292 -10.66 4.32 -23.25
C LYS A 292 -11.26 5.68 -23.61
N GLU A 293 -12.03 6.29 -22.72
CA GLU A 293 -12.60 7.64 -22.94
C GLU A 293 -11.51 8.71 -23.06
N LEU A 294 -10.45 8.62 -22.26
CA LEU A 294 -9.28 9.51 -22.36
C LEU A 294 -8.54 9.32 -23.69
N GLY A 295 -8.37 8.08 -24.14
CA GLY A 295 -7.81 7.78 -25.46
C GLY A 295 -8.67 8.34 -26.59
N LEU A 296 -10.00 8.24 -26.49
CA LEU A 296 -10.93 8.86 -27.44
C LEU A 296 -10.83 10.39 -27.41
N ALA A 297 -10.69 11.00 -26.23
CA ALA A 297 -10.48 12.43 -26.09
C ALA A 297 -9.14 12.88 -26.67
N TYR A 298 -8.07 12.10 -26.46
CA TYR A 298 -6.75 12.33 -27.07
C TYR A 298 -6.85 12.35 -28.59
N LEU A 299 -7.49 11.33 -29.18
CA LEU A 299 -7.73 11.27 -30.63
C LEU A 299 -8.62 12.42 -31.14
N ALA A 300 -9.55 12.92 -30.31
CA ALA A 300 -10.41 14.05 -30.66
C ALA A 300 -9.70 15.42 -30.55
N ASP A 301 -8.73 15.56 -29.65
CA ASP A 301 -7.94 16.79 -29.43
C ASP A 301 -6.77 16.88 -30.44
N GLU A 302 -6.20 15.75 -30.83
CA GLU A 302 -5.23 15.67 -31.93
C GLU A 302 -5.90 15.93 -33.31
N ALA A 303 -7.22 15.69 -33.40
CA ALA A 303 -8.02 16.02 -34.59
C ALA A 303 -8.32 17.54 -34.75
N THR A 304 -7.99 18.41 -33.78
CA THR A 304 -8.31 19.85 -33.86
C THR A 304 -7.13 20.79 -34.11
N LEU A 305 -5.88 20.30 -34.20
CA LEU A 305 -4.78 21.09 -34.75
C LEU A 305 -4.16 20.36 -35.93
N PRO A 306 -4.41 20.80 -37.18
CA PRO A 306 -3.68 20.24 -38.30
C PRO A 306 -2.19 20.44 -38.05
N LEU A 307 -1.39 19.38 -38.18
CA LEU A 307 0.07 19.50 -38.23
C LEU A 307 0.40 20.70 -39.12
N PRO A 308 1.18 21.70 -38.63
CA PRO A 308 1.53 22.85 -39.43
C PRO A 308 2.11 22.34 -40.74
N SER A 309 1.73 22.96 -41.85
CA SER A 309 2.27 22.54 -43.14
C SER A 309 3.79 22.58 -43.08
N LEU A 310 4.48 21.80 -43.90
CA LEU A 310 5.95 21.81 -43.92
C LEU A 310 6.48 23.24 -44.08
N GLU A 311 5.77 24.10 -44.80
CA GLU A 311 6.15 25.50 -44.98
C GLU A 311 5.98 26.32 -43.69
N ASP A 312 4.89 26.12 -42.94
CA ASP A 312 4.68 26.77 -41.64
C ASP A 312 5.75 26.35 -40.63
N ALA A 313 6.10 25.05 -40.58
CA ALA A 313 7.16 24.54 -39.71
C ALA A 313 8.53 25.15 -40.03
N ARG A 314 8.84 25.31 -41.33
CA ARG A 314 10.07 25.99 -41.78
C ARG A 314 10.07 27.46 -41.41
N GLN A 315 8.95 28.16 -41.62
CA GLN A 315 8.83 29.58 -41.32
C GLN A 315 8.97 29.83 -39.81
N ASN A 316 8.38 28.98 -38.97
CA ASN A 316 8.49 29.08 -37.52
C ASN A 316 9.91 28.83 -37.02
N LEU A 317 10.59 27.79 -37.52
CA LEU A 317 11.97 27.48 -37.12
C LEU A 317 12.94 28.61 -37.53
N ARG A 318 12.75 29.15 -38.74
CA ARG A 318 13.54 30.28 -39.25
C ARG A 318 13.26 31.57 -38.48
N GLY A 319 11.99 31.91 -38.27
CA GLY A 319 11.60 33.09 -37.49
C GLY A 319 12.17 33.06 -36.08
N PHE A 320 12.12 31.90 -35.41
CA PHE A 320 12.75 31.72 -34.11
C PHE A 320 14.27 31.93 -34.13
N ALA A 321 14.97 31.41 -35.13
CA ALA A 321 16.40 31.60 -35.28
C ALA A 321 16.75 33.09 -35.49
N ASP A 322 15.99 33.79 -36.33
CA ASP A 322 16.17 35.23 -36.60
C ASP A 322 15.90 36.08 -35.34
N ASP A 323 14.80 35.82 -34.62
CA ASP A 323 14.43 36.53 -33.40
C ASP A 323 15.43 36.33 -32.25
N ASN A 324 16.17 35.22 -32.26
CA ASN A 324 17.11 34.85 -31.20
C ASN A 324 18.58 34.81 -31.67
N ALA A 325 18.91 35.38 -32.83
CA ALA A 325 20.26 35.34 -33.41
C ALA A 325 21.35 35.85 -32.44
N ALA A 326 21.05 36.91 -31.68
CA ALA A 326 21.97 37.47 -30.69
C ALA A 326 22.24 36.53 -29.49
N LYS A 327 21.32 35.60 -29.20
CA LYS A 327 21.41 34.66 -28.06
C LYS A 327 21.95 33.28 -28.46
N LEU A 328 21.62 32.81 -29.66
CA LEU A 328 21.99 31.48 -30.17
C LEU A 328 23.47 31.36 -30.55
N GLY A 329 24.12 32.48 -30.88
CA GLY A 329 25.45 32.48 -31.48
C GLY A 329 25.42 32.04 -32.96
N SER A 330 26.47 32.38 -33.71
CA SER A 330 26.50 32.19 -35.17
C SER A 330 26.37 30.73 -35.62
N VAL A 331 26.93 29.80 -34.85
CA VAL A 331 26.94 28.36 -35.21
C VAL A 331 25.54 27.74 -35.10
N GLU A 332 24.82 27.98 -34.01
CA GLU A 332 23.49 27.39 -33.82
C GLU A 332 22.45 28.11 -34.69
N TYR A 333 22.59 29.43 -34.88
CA TYR A 333 21.82 30.19 -35.86
C TYR A 333 21.92 29.57 -37.27
N ASP A 334 23.14 29.39 -37.79
CA ASP A 334 23.37 28.82 -39.12
C ASP A 334 22.82 27.40 -39.25
N ARG A 335 22.86 26.61 -38.16
CA ARG A 335 22.31 25.25 -38.13
C ARG A 335 20.79 25.27 -38.29
N LEU A 336 20.08 26.06 -37.50
CA LEU A 336 18.61 26.14 -37.55
C LEU A 336 18.13 26.69 -38.90
N VAL A 337 18.82 27.71 -39.43
CA VAL A 337 18.54 28.25 -40.77
C VAL A 337 18.75 27.19 -41.85
N LYS A 338 19.85 26.42 -41.81
CA LYS A 338 20.08 25.32 -42.77
C LYS A 338 19.03 24.21 -42.66
N ARG A 339 18.58 23.88 -41.44
CA ARG A 339 17.54 22.86 -41.24
C ARG A 339 16.18 23.31 -41.75
N SER A 340 15.79 24.57 -41.52
CA SER A 340 14.55 25.13 -42.10
C SER A 340 14.56 25.13 -43.64
N GLN A 341 15.73 25.11 -44.29
CA GLN A 341 15.85 25.07 -45.75
C GLN A 341 16.04 23.66 -46.32
N ALA A 342 16.17 22.64 -45.46
CA ALA A 342 16.43 21.28 -45.90
C ALA A 342 15.21 20.72 -46.65
N LYS A 343 15.45 20.28 -47.90
CA LYS A 343 14.41 19.68 -48.74
C LYS A 343 13.95 18.30 -48.24
N THR A 344 14.78 17.66 -47.42
CA THR A 344 14.53 16.31 -46.88
C THR A 344 13.91 16.31 -45.48
N ALA A 345 13.69 17.48 -44.87
CA ALA A 345 13.07 17.56 -43.55
C ALA A 345 11.55 17.37 -43.64
N ASN A 346 10.97 16.68 -42.66
CA ASN A 346 9.52 16.60 -42.45
C ASN A 346 9.07 17.66 -41.41
N ALA A 347 7.78 17.94 -41.36
CA ALA A 347 7.24 19.02 -40.52
C ALA A 347 7.45 18.74 -39.02
N GLU A 348 7.28 17.49 -38.58
CA GLU A 348 7.40 17.05 -37.19
C GLU A 348 8.82 17.24 -36.64
N GLU A 349 9.85 16.85 -37.41
CA GLU A 349 11.26 17.02 -37.02
C GLU A 349 11.61 18.50 -36.82
N LEU A 350 11.11 19.38 -37.67
CA LEU A 350 11.37 20.82 -37.56
C LEU A 350 10.66 21.44 -36.35
N VAL A 351 9.47 20.96 -36.02
CA VAL A 351 8.74 21.36 -34.80
C VAL A 351 9.48 20.89 -33.55
N GLN A 352 9.98 19.66 -33.53
CA GLN A 352 10.76 19.16 -32.40
C GLN A 352 12.08 19.91 -32.21
N GLU A 353 12.80 20.21 -33.30
CA GLU A 353 14.02 21.02 -33.25
C GLU A 353 13.77 22.43 -32.72
N LEU A 354 12.62 23.03 -33.05
CA LEU A 354 12.21 24.33 -32.52
C LEU A 354 11.99 24.27 -31.00
N VAL A 355 11.28 23.26 -30.51
CA VAL A 355 11.03 23.05 -29.06
C VAL A 355 12.34 22.88 -28.29
N ASP A 356 13.25 22.06 -28.81
CA ASP A 356 14.56 21.83 -28.19
C ASP A 356 15.39 23.12 -28.14
N ALA A 357 15.36 23.92 -29.21
CA ALA A 357 16.09 25.18 -29.27
C ALA A 357 15.50 26.25 -28.32
N GLN A 358 14.16 26.29 -28.16
CA GLN A 358 13.49 27.14 -27.18
C GLN A 358 13.88 26.77 -25.74
N ALA A 359 13.92 25.47 -25.43
CA ALA A 359 14.28 24.99 -24.10
C ALA A 359 15.72 25.38 -23.69
N ARG A 360 16.65 25.44 -24.65
CA ARG A 360 18.04 25.86 -24.40
C ARG A 360 18.21 27.37 -24.13
N LEU A 361 17.26 28.19 -24.58
CA LEU A 361 17.27 29.64 -24.37
C LEU A 361 16.53 30.07 -23.10
N GLN A 362 15.75 29.19 -22.48
CA GLN A 362 15.15 29.45 -21.17
C GLN A 362 16.28 29.60 -20.13
N PRO A 363 16.30 30.68 -19.34
CA PRO A 363 17.31 30.82 -18.29
C PRO A 363 17.14 29.67 -17.29
N ILE A 364 18.26 29.03 -16.92
CA ILE A 364 18.28 28.13 -15.77
C ILE A 364 17.93 29.01 -14.57
N ALA A 365 16.71 28.86 -14.05
CA ALA A 365 16.29 29.52 -12.82
C ALA A 365 17.28 29.11 -11.72
N ALA A 366 18.10 30.06 -11.29
CA ALA A 366 19.05 29.91 -10.19
C ALA A 366 18.36 30.07 -8.84
#